data_AF-A0A951QM73-F1
#
_entry.id   AF-A0A951QM73-F1
#
_cell.length_a   1.000
_cell.length_b   1.000
_cell.length_c   1.000
_cell.angle_alpha   90.00
_cell.angle_beta   90.00
_cell.angle_gamma   90.00
#
_symmetry.space_group_name_H-M   'P 1'
#
loop_
_entity.id
_entity.type
_entity.pdbx_description
1 polymer ?
#
loop_
_entity_poly.entity_id
_entity_poly.type
_entity_poly.pdbx_seq_one_letter_code
_entity_poly.pdbx_strand_id
1 'polypeptide(L)'
;MINPPPCLLTLKWFGKILGSNTADFVKIGDKYLKIRGYFITYHDLHHLEASCLDRVQIGRHMVSGIHGINSDMFHDSPIVEEYDGILDEIRVVFHQWISRPSLFTTLKGIFWMFWIILYGLNSIAIVFRLVRASKHREDFYKLAENMIFVSSNEFNEFNVQNNTNQEISLGNYGH
;
A
#
# COMPACT_ATOMS: atom_id res chain seq x y z
N MET A 1 -14.74 16.61 16.66
CA MET A 1 -14.60 15.41 15.81
C MET A 1 -15.59 15.51 14.66
N ILE A 2 -15.13 15.41 13.41
CA ILE A 2 -16.01 15.10 12.27
C ILE A 2 -16.12 13.58 12.26
N ASN A 3 -17.30 13.03 12.54
CA ASN A 3 -17.58 11.62 12.28
C ASN A 3 -17.17 11.32 10.84
N PRO A 4 -16.41 10.24 10.55
CA PRO A 4 -16.14 9.89 9.17
C PRO A 4 -17.49 9.76 8.47
N PRO A 5 -17.71 10.46 7.35
CA PRO A 5 -19.03 10.52 6.74
C PRO A 5 -19.51 9.09 6.46
N PRO A 6 -20.82 8.79 6.57
CA PRO A 6 -21.37 7.45 6.40
C PRO A 6 -20.93 6.73 5.12
N CYS A 7 -20.52 7.49 4.09
CA CYS A 7 -19.95 7.00 2.83
C CYS A 7 -18.60 6.25 3.00
N LEU A 8 -17.77 6.63 3.96
CA LEU A 8 -16.44 6.04 4.20
C LEU A 8 -16.54 4.67 4.91
N LEU A 9 -17.55 4.51 5.79
CA LEU A 9 -17.87 3.24 6.45
C LEU A 9 -18.49 2.23 5.48
N THR A 10 -19.34 2.69 4.55
CA THR A 10 -19.93 1.87 3.50
C THR A 10 -18.87 1.39 2.50
N LEU A 11 -17.93 2.24 2.08
CA LEU A 11 -16.80 1.86 1.21
C LEU A 11 -15.88 0.78 1.83
N LYS A 12 -15.61 0.85 3.15
CA LYS A 12 -14.84 -0.18 3.86
C LYS A 12 -15.58 -1.53 3.88
N TRP A 13 -16.89 -1.52 4.13
CA TRP A 13 -17.73 -2.72 4.13
C TRP A 13 -17.85 -3.35 2.74
N PHE A 14 -18.13 -2.54 1.69
CA PHE A 14 -18.14 -3.00 0.31
C PHE A 14 -16.78 -3.54 -0.13
N GLY A 15 -15.70 -2.85 0.24
CA GLY A 15 -14.34 -3.34 0.04
C GLY A 15 -14.14 -4.72 0.64
N LYS A 16 -14.55 -4.94 1.90
CA LYS A 16 -14.40 -6.22 2.60
C LYS A 16 -15.23 -7.35 1.98
N ILE A 17 -16.47 -7.06 1.54
CA ILE A 17 -17.34 -7.99 0.81
C ILE A 17 -16.72 -8.39 -0.54
N LEU A 18 -16.02 -7.46 -1.21
CA LEU A 18 -15.33 -7.73 -2.46
C LEU A 18 -13.95 -8.40 -2.25
N GLY A 19 -13.48 -8.54 -1.00
CA GLY A 19 -12.20 -9.19 -0.65
C GLY A 19 -11.04 -8.23 -0.38
N SER A 20 -11.29 -6.95 -0.12
CA SER A 20 -10.28 -5.97 0.29
C SER A 20 -9.90 -6.17 1.75
N ASN A 21 -8.66 -6.59 1.97
CA ASN A 21 -7.97 -6.59 3.28
C ASN A 21 -6.95 -5.45 3.39
N THR A 22 -6.97 -4.50 2.44
CA THR A 22 -5.94 -3.47 2.25
C THR A 22 -5.58 -2.71 3.54
N ALA A 23 -6.56 -2.34 4.37
CA ALA A 23 -6.33 -1.58 5.61
C ALA A 23 -6.07 -2.47 6.86
N ASP A 24 -6.17 -3.79 6.72
CA ASP A 24 -5.94 -4.71 7.83
C ASP A 24 -4.43 -4.94 8.01
N PHE A 25 -4.00 -5.09 9.26
CA PHE A 25 -2.63 -5.48 9.56
C PHE A 25 -2.35 -6.91 9.09
N VAL A 26 -1.16 -7.13 8.52
CA VAL A 26 -0.74 -8.45 8.05
C VAL A 26 -0.58 -9.38 9.24
N LYS A 27 -1.36 -10.46 9.25
CA LYS A 27 -1.43 -11.44 10.34
C LYS A 27 -1.23 -12.86 9.82
N ILE A 28 -0.38 -13.64 10.49
CA ILE A 28 -0.17 -15.08 10.25
C ILE A 28 -0.33 -15.82 11.58
N GLY A 29 -1.34 -16.68 11.69
CA GLY A 29 -1.74 -17.25 12.97
C GLY A 29 -2.11 -16.12 13.95
N ASP A 30 -1.58 -16.14 15.17
CA ASP A 30 -1.77 -15.08 16.18
C ASP A 30 -0.67 -14.01 16.21
N LYS A 31 0.13 -13.92 15.14
CA LYS A 31 1.23 -12.98 15.04
C LYS A 31 1.01 -11.94 13.96
N TYR A 32 1.48 -10.72 14.23
CA TYR A 32 1.39 -9.57 13.34
C TYR A 32 2.76 -9.26 12.76
N LEU A 33 2.80 -8.86 11.49
CA LEU A 33 4.02 -8.45 10.81
C LEU A 33 4.46 -7.05 11.24
N LYS A 34 5.74 -6.94 11.59
CA LYS A 34 6.41 -5.70 11.97
C LYS A 34 7.71 -5.57 11.18
N ILE A 35 7.98 -4.39 10.64
CA ILE A 35 9.23 -4.06 9.92
C ILE A 35 9.79 -2.77 10.51
N ARG A 36 11.07 -2.77 10.91
CA ARG A 36 11.76 -1.61 11.50
C ARG A 36 10.97 -0.92 12.63
N GLY A 37 10.22 -1.69 13.43
CA GLY A 37 9.41 -1.15 14.54
C GLY A 37 7.97 -0.79 14.18
N TYR A 38 7.57 -0.84 12.91
CA TYR A 38 6.24 -0.45 12.45
C TYR A 38 5.38 -1.66 12.07
N PHE A 39 4.11 -1.64 12.47
CA PHE A 39 3.13 -2.64 12.04
C PHE A 39 2.69 -2.40 10.60
N ILE A 40 2.66 -3.46 9.80
CA ILE A 40 2.47 -3.37 8.36
C ILE A 40 1.05 -3.78 7.99
N THR A 41 0.34 -2.93 7.24
CA THR A 41 -0.95 -3.29 6.64
C THR A 41 -0.75 -4.04 5.33
N TYR A 42 -1.80 -4.71 4.82
CA TYR A 42 -1.73 -5.33 3.49
C TYR A 42 -1.48 -4.30 2.39
N HIS A 43 -1.96 -3.07 2.54
CA HIS A 43 -1.63 -1.94 1.66
C HIS A 43 -0.12 -1.72 1.62
N ASP A 44 0.49 -1.49 2.78
CA ASP A 44 1.91 -1.22 2.93
C ASP A 44 2.74 -2.38 2.38
N LEU A 45 2.31 -3.63 2.63
CA LEU A 45 2.94 -4.82 2.09
C LEU A 45 2.91 -4.84 0.55
N HIS A 46 1.82 -4.42 -0.09
CA HIS A 46 1.74 -4.36 -1.55
C HIS A 46 2.65 -3.26 -2.14
N HIS A 47 2.78 -2.13 -1.46
CA HIS A 47 3.74 -1.09 -1.83
C HIS A 47 5.18 -1.59 -1.70
N LEU A 48 5.52 -2.25 -0.58
CA LEU A 48 6.84 -2.86 -0.36
C LEU A 48 7.18 -3.92 -1.41
N GLU A 49 6.23 -4.79 -1.74
CA GLU A 49 6.45 -5.79 -2.78
C GLU A 49 6.65 -5.15 -4.15
N ALA A 50 5.83 -4.14 -4.47
CA ALA A 50 5.96 -3.42 -5.72
C ALA A 50 7.31 -2.69 -5.78
N SER A 51 7.80 -2.12 -4.67
CA SER A 51 9.08 -1.40 -4.61
C SER A 51 10.30 -2.28 -4.85
N CYS A 52 10.18 -3.57 -4.55
CA CYS A 52 11.23 -4.56 -4.79
C CYS A 52 11.30 -5.02 -6.27
N LEU A 53 10.40 -4.53 -7.13
CA LEU A 53 10.44 -4.81 -8.57
C LEU A 53 11.13 -3.67 -9.32
N ASP A 54 11.65 -3.97 -10.51
CA ASP A 54 12.23 -2.96 -11.41
C ASP A 54 11.32 -1.75 -11.58
N ARG A 55 11.89 -0.55 -11.61
CA ARG A 55 11.13 0.68 -11.91
C ARG A 55 10.52 0.57 -13.30
N VAL A 56 9.27 1.03 -13.44
CA VAL A 56 8.54 0.97 -14.69
C VAL A 56 8.27 2.39 -15.15
N GLN A 57 8.50 2.65 -16.44
CA GLN A 57 8.12 3.92 -17.03
C GLN A 57 6.62 3.93 -17.32
N ILE A 58 5.89 4.88 -16.73
CA ILE A 58 4.49 5.18 -17.01
C ILE A 58 4.41 6.64 -17.47
N GLY A 59 4.08 6.84 -18.75
CA GLY A 59 4.19 8.17 -19.36
C GLY A 59 5.62 8.70 -19.30
N ARG A 60 5.80 9.90 -18.73
CA ARG A 60 7.11 10.52 -18.51
C ARG A 60 7.76 10.16 -17.17
N HIS A 61 7.04 9.45 -16.30
CA HIS A 61 7.46 9.20 -14.92
C HIS A 61 8.01 7.78 -14.76
N MET A 62 9.09 7.64 -13.98
CA MET A 62 9.60 6.36 -13.54
C MET A 62 9.00 6.00 -12.18
N VAL A 63 8.09 5.04 -12.14
CA VAL A 63 7.38 4.64 -10.91
C VAL A 63 8.06 3.46 -10.24
N SER A 64 8.04 3.41 -8.91
CA SER A 64 8.57 2.27 -8.13
C SER A 64 7.50 1.60 -7.25
N GLY A 65 6.35 2.24 -7.03
CA GLY A 65 5.28 1.72 -6.18
C GLY A 65 5.46 2.02 -4.69
N ILE A 66 6.40 2.89 -4.31
CA ILE A 66 6.58 3.31 -2.91
C ILE A 66 6.91 4.78 -2.72
N HIS A 67 7.30 5.50 -3.77
CA HIS A 67 7.41 6.96 -3.72
C HIS A 67 6.03 7.59 -3.44
N GLY A 68 4.96 6.83 -3.73
CA GLY A 68 3.59 6.91 -3.19
C GLY A 68 3.50 7.42 -1.76
N ILE A 69 4.34 6.83 -0.92
CA ILE A 69 4.25 6.87 0.52
C ILE A 69 5.45 7.66 1.05
N ASN A 70 5.19 8.86 1.55
CA ASN A 70 6.21 9.65 2.25
C ASN A 70 6.37 9.12 3.68
N SER A 71 7.13 8.05 3.85
CA SER A 71 7.50 7.50 5.16
C SER A 71 8.99 7.14 5.20
N ASP A 72 9.62 7.49 6.31
CA ASP A 72 10.96 7.07 6.75
C ASP A 72 11.13 5.55 6.82
N MET A 73 10.03 4.80 6.93
CA MET A 73 10.02 3.35 6.81
C MET A 73 10.46 2.88 5.42
N PHE A 74 10.18 3.68 4.39
CA PHE A 74 10.29 3.31 2.99
C PHE A 74 11.35 4.09 2.21
N HIS A 75 11.77 5.25 2.72
CA HIS A 75 12.76 6.11 2.06
C HIS A 75 13.82 6.57 3.05
N ASP A 76 15.08 6.27 2.76
CA ASP A 76 16.22 6.79 3.52
C ASP A 76 16.58 8.24 3.09
N SER A 77 15.98 8.76 2.02
CA SER A 77 16.19 10.11 1.46
C SER A 77 14.90 10.71 0.89
N PRO A 78 14.75 12.05 0.82
CA PRO A 78 13.52 12.69 0.33
C PRO A 78 13.16 12.30 -1.13
N ILE A 79 11.85 12.20 -1.38
CA ILE A 79 11.27 11.79 -2.66
C ILE A 79 11.62 12.82 -3.76
N VAL A 80 12.14 12.35 -4.90
CA VAL A 80 12.62 13.17 -6.02
C VAL A 80 11.45 13.79 -6.81
N GLU A 81 11.64 14.99 -7.38
CA GLU A 81 10.63 15.79 -8.10
C GLU A 81 9.95 15.11 -9.32
N GLU A 82 10.52 14.04 -9.88
CA GLU A 82 9.92 13.32 -11.03
C GLU A 82 8.76 12.37 -10.63
N TYR A 83 8.21 12.54 -9.43
CA TYR A 83 7.25 11.64 -8.82
C TYR A 83 5.78 11.99 -9.13
N ASP A 84 4.98 10.95 -9.39
CA ASP A 84 3.52 11.04 -9.49
C ASP A 84 2.89 9.92 -8.64
N GLY A 85 2.21 10.31 -7.55
CA GLY A 85 1.63 9.37 -6.61
C GLY A 85 0.48 8.55 -7.18
N ILE A 86 -0.28 9.10 -8.13
CA ILE A 86 -1.36 8.35 -8.78
C ILE A 86 -0.76 7.23 -9.63
N LEU A 87 0.34 7.51 -10.34
CA LEU A 87 1.01 6.50 -11.16
C LEU A 87 1.67 5.40 -10.30
N ASP A 88 2.11 5.73 -9.09
CA ASP A 88 2.63 4.76 -8.13
C ASP A 88 1.52 3.86 -7.56
N GLU A 89 0.35 4.42 -7.21
CA GLU A 89 -0.84 3.66 -6.82
C GLU A 89 -1.31 2.73 -7.94
N ILE A 90 -1.31 3.21 -9.18
CA ILE A 90 -1.60 2.41 -10.37
C ILE A 90 -0.67 1.20 -10.42
N ARG A 91 0.65 1.41 -10.27
CA ARG A 91 1.62 0.31 -10.27
C ARG A 91 1.30 -0.71 -9.18
N VAL A 92 0.98 -0.27 -7.97
CA VAL A 92 0.65 -1.16 -6.85
C VAL A 92 -0.62 -1.96 -7.12
N VAL A 93 -1.65 -1.33 -7.68
CA VAL A 93 -2.88 -2.03 -8.07
C VAL A 93 -2.60 -3.10 -9.13
N PHE A 94 -1.83 -2.78 -10.17
CA PHE A 94 -1.47 -3.76 -11.19
C PHE A 94 -0.60 -4.90 -10.62
N HIS A 95 0.34 -4.58 -9.73
CA HIS A 95 1.10 -5.60 -8.99
C HIS A 95 0.17 -6.50 -8.17
N GLN A 96 -0.79 -5.92 -7.46
CA GLN A 96 -1.79 -6.67 -6.70
C GLN A 96 -2.64 -7.56 -7.61
N TRP A 97 -3.07 -7.04 -8.77
CA TRP A 97 -3.84 -7.79 -9.75
C TRP A 97 -3.06 -8.97 -10.35
N ILE A 98 -1.78 -8.78 -10.67
CA ILE A 98 -0.89 -9.81 -11.23
C ILE A 98 -0.52 -10.87 -10.17
N SER A 99 -0.17 -10.44 -8.96
CA SER A 99 0.33 -11.34 -7.91
C SER A 99 -0.79 -12.07 -7.15
N ARG A 100 -1.95 -11.43 -7.02
CA ARG A 100 -3.10 -11.91 -6.22
C ARG A 100 -4.41 -11.56 -6.94
N PRO A 101 -4.71 -12.24 -8.06
CA PRO A 101 -5.93 -12.00 -8.79
C PRO A 101 -7.15 -12.36 -7.94
N SER A 102 -8.08 -11.43 -7.84
CA SER A 102 -9.40 -11.56 -7.21
C SER A 102 -10.41 -10.73 -8.00
N LEU A 103 -11.70 -10.89 -7.75
CA LEU A 103 -12.71 -10.05 -8.38
C LEU A 103 -12.47 -8.56 -8.10
N PHE A 104 -12.12 -8.21 -6.86
CA PHE A 104 -11.82 -6.83 -6.47
C PHE A 104 -10.57 -6.26 -7.14
N THR A 105 -9.47 -7.01 -7.14
CA THR A 105 -8.22 -6.55 -7.77
C THR A 105 -8.37 -6.46 -9.29
N THR A 106 -9.21 -7.32 -9.89
CA THR A 106 -9.57 -7.23 -11.31
C THR A 106 -10.41 -5.99 -11.62
N LEU A 107 -11.44 -5.70 -10.81
CA LEU A 107 -12.25 -4.48 -10.98
C LEU A 107 -11.42 -3.21 -10.83
N LYS A 108 -10.51 -3.18 -9.85
CA LYS A 108 -9.53 -2.10 -9.71
C LYS A 108 -8.62 -1.99 -10.94
N GLY A 109 -8.07 -3.11 -11.42
CA GLY A 109 -7.24 -3.13 -12.63
C GLY A 109 -7.98 -2.57 -13.85
N ILE A 110 -9.23 -2.98 -14.07
CA ILE A 110 -10.09 -2.47 -15.15
C ILE A 110 -10.31 -0.96 -15.00
N PHE A 111 -10.68 -0.50 -13.80
CA PHE A 111 -10.88 0.92 -13.53
C PHE A 111 -9.63 1.75 -13.88
N TRP A 112 -8.45 1.31 -13.45
CA TRP A 112 -7.21 2.01 -13.74
C TRP A 112 -6.77 1.89 -15.20
N MET A 113 -7.07 0.79 -15.89
CA MET A 113 -6.88 0.72 -17.35
C MET A 113 -7.71 1.78 -18.08
N PHE A 114 -8.97 1.99 -17.70
CA PHE A 114 -9.80 3.06 -18.26
C PHE A 114 -9.24 4.44 -17.94
N TRP A 115 -8.81 4.67 -16.69
CA TRP A 115 -8.22 5.95 -16.30
C TRP A 115 -6.94 6.26 -17.10
N ILE A 116 -6.05 5.28 -17.30
CA ILE A 116 -4.82 5.44 -18.10
C ILE A 116 -5.13 5.82 -19.54
N ILE A 117 -6.18 5.22 -20.15
CA ILE A 117 -6.63 5.56 -21.49
C ILE A 117 -7.11 7.02 -21.53
N LEU A 118 -7.90 7.45 -20.55
CA LEU A 118 -8.38 8.84 -20.44
C LEU A 118 -7.23 9.84 -20.22
N TYR A 119 -6.17 9.41 -19.55
CA TYR A 119 -4.94 10.19 -19.36
C TYR A 119 -4.05 10.25 -20.62
N GLY A 120 -4.46 9.61 -21.72
CA GLY A 120 -3.72 9.62 -23.00
C GLY A 120 -2.52 8.69 -23.04
N LEU A 121 -2.47 7.68 -22.16
CA LEU A 121 -1.39 6.70 -22.10
C LEU A 121 -1.82 5.33 -22.65
N ASN A 122 -0.85 4.58 -23.17
CA ASN A 122 -1.10 3.22 -23.69
C ASN A 122 -1.15 2.22 -22.53
N SER A 123 -2.37 1.87 -22.10
CA SER A 123 -2.63 0.94 -21.00
C SER A 123 -2.07 -0.46 -21.24
N ILE A 124 -2.18 -0.98 -22.47
CA ILE A 124 -1.67 -2.32 -22.82
C ILE A 124 -0.14 -2.35 -22.68
N ALA A 125 0.56 -1.34 -23.19
CA ALA A 125 2.01 -1.24 -23.08
C ALA A 125 2.48 -1.15 -21.62
N ILE A 126 1.75 -0.42 -20.78
CA ILE A 126 2.01 -0.31 -19.34
C ILE A 126 1.85 -1.68 -18.67
N VAL A 127 0.77 -2.41 -18.95
CA VAL A 127 0.55 -3.76 -18.40
C VAL A 127 1.70 -4.70 -18.77
N PHE A 128 2.16 -4.72 -20.03
CA PHE A 128 3.30 -5.54 -20.43
C PHE A 128 4.58 -5.21 -19.67
N ARG A 129 4.87 -3.91 -19.47
CA ARG A 129 6.04 -3.48 -18.69
C ARG A 129 5.94 -3.94 -17.24
N LEU A 130 4.75 -3.81 -16.63
CA LEU A 130 4.50 -4.24 -15.25
C LEU A 130 4.65 -5.75 -15.09
N VAL A 131 4.07 -6.55 -15.99
CA VAL A 131 4.23 -8.02 -16.01
C VAL A 131 5.70 -8.42 -16.16
N ARG A 132 6.46 -7.70 -17.00
CA ARG A 132 7.89 -7.95 -17.16
C ARG A 132 8.67 -7.65 -15.87
N ALA A 133 8.39 -6.52 -15.22
CA ALA A 133 9.03 -6.13 -13.96
C ALA A 133 8.72 -7.13 -12.83
N SER A 134 7.52 -7.71 -12.79
CA SER A 134 7.14 -8.71 -11.78
C SER A 134 7.92 -10.03 -11.81
N LYS A 135 8.74 -10.27 -12.84
CA LYS A 135 9.59 -11.47 -12.97
C LYS A 135 10.88 -11.39 -12.16
N HIS A 136 11.31 -10.21 -11.73
CA HIS A 136 12.51 -10.00 -10.93
C HIS A 136 12.11 -9.69 -9.49
N ARG A 137 12.31 -10.64 -8.56
CA ARG A 137 11.87 -10.52 -7.14
C ARG A 137 12.97 -10.77 -6.11
N GLU A 138 14.24 -10.77 -6.52
CA GLU A 138 15.36 -11.13 -5.64
C GLU A 138 15.46 -10.20 -4.42
N ASP A 139 15.12 -8.92 -4.57
CA ASP A 139 15.22 -7.93 -3.50
C ASP A 139 14.13 -8.06 -2.41
N PHE A 140 13.01 -8.70 -2.72
CA PHE A 140 11.98 -8.98 -1.71
C PHE A 140 12.49 -9.95 -0.63
N TYR A 141 13.37 -10.89 -1.00
CA TYR A 141 13.95 -11.84 -0.04
C TYR A 141 14.91 -11.15 0.94
N LYS A 142 15.65 -10.13 0.50
CA LYS A 142 16.50 -9.31 1.38
C LYS A 142 15.65 -8.46 2.33
N LEU A 143 14.54 -7.92 1.85
CA LEU A 143 13.59 -7.20 2.71
C LEU A 143 12.99 -8.13 3.78
N ALA A 144 12.71 -9.39 3.43
CA ALA A 144 12.16 -10.38 4.34
C ALA A 144 13.07 -10.65 5.56
N GLU A 145 14.38 -10.41 5.47
CA GLU A 145 15.30 -10.53 6.62
C GLU A 145 15.01 -9.51 7.74
N ASN A 146 14.36 -8.39 7.41
CA ASN A 146 13.97 -7.35 8.37
C ASN A 146 12.52 -7.52 8.89
N MET A 147 11.82 -8.56 8.44
CA MET A 147 10.44 -8.84 8.82
C MET A 147 10.39 -9.67 10.09
N ILE A 148 9.69 -9.17 11.12
CA ILE A 148 9.51 -9.85 12.40
C ILE A 148 8.02 -10.07 12.65
N PHE A 149 7.65 -11.28 13.05
CA PHE A 149 6.28 -11.60 13.47
C PHE A 149 6.17 -11.53 14.99
N VAL A 150 5.40 -10.55 15.47
CA VAL A 150 5.22 -10.27 16.91
C VAL A 150 3.87 -10.75 17.42
N SER A 151 3.76 -10.98 18.73
CA SER A 151 2.54 -11.54 19.33
C SER A 151 1.35 -10.56 19.32
N SER A 152 0.14 -11.09 19.48
CA SER A 152 -1.07 -10.27 19.63
C SER A 152 -1.03 -9.35 20.86
N ASN A 153 -0.30 -9.72 21.92
CA ASN A 153 -0.14 -8.88 23.12
C ASN A 153 0.65 -7.60 22.80
N GLU A 154 1.77 -7.74 22.08
CA GLU A 154 2.59 -6.60 21.66
C GLU A 154 1.83 -5.67 20.69
N PHE A 155 1.01 -6.24 19.81
CA PHE A 155 0.13 -5.45 18.94
C PHE A 155 -0.95 -4.69 19.72
N ASN A 156 -1.52 -5.30 20.76
CA ASN A 156 -2.52 -4.64 21.59
C ASN A 156 -1.90 -3.48 22.38
N GLU A 157 -0.68 -3.62 22.90
CA GLU A 157 0.05 -2.53 23.57
C GLU A 157 0.27 -1.34 22.63
N PHE A 158 0.64 -1.59 21.37
CA PHE A 158 0.74 -0.54 20.34
C PHE A 158 -0.59 0.18 20.07
N ASN A 159 -1.70 -0.56 19.94
CA ASN A 159 -3.01 0.05 19.73
C ASN A 159 -3.45 0.89 20.94
N VAL A 160 -3.17 0.43 22.16
CA VAL A 160 -3.46 1.18 23.38
C VAL A 160 -2.65 2.48 23.39
N GLN A 161 -1.33 2.43 23.15
CA GLN A 161 -0.48 3.62 23.11
C GLN A 161 -0.93 4.64 22.05
N ASN A 162 -1.30 4.20 20.84
CA ASN A 162 -1.78 5.11 19.80
C ASN A 162 -3.11 5.77 20.16
N ASN A 163 -4.03 5.03 20.79
CA ASN A 163 -5.30 5.60 21.25
C ASN A 163 -5.06 6.61 22.38
N THR A 164 -4.18 6.32 23.33
CA THR A 164 -3.83 7.25 24.42
C THR A 164 -3.14 8.51 23.91
N ASN A 165 -2.22 8.38 22.94
CA ASN A 165 -1.53 9.53 22.33
C ASN A 165 -2.49 10.40 21.50
N GLN A 166 -3.49 9.81 20.84
CA GLN A 166 -4.55 10.56 20.15
C GLN A 166 -5.45 11.34 21.12
N GLU A 167 -5.79 10.75 22.28
CA GLU A 167 -6.58 11.44 23.31
C GLU A 167 -5.81 12.61 23.94
N ILE A 168 -4.50 12.46 24.19
CA ILE A 168 -3.64 13.53 24.72
C ILE A 168 -3.48 14.67 23.70
N SER A 169 -3.35 14.35 22.40
CA SER A 169 -3.28 15.37 21.33
C SER A 169 -4.59 16.15 21.17
N LEU A 170 -5.74 15.57 21.53
CA LEU A 170 -7.04 16.24 21.49
C LEU A 170 -7.32 17.07 22.75
N GLY A 171 -6.68 16.75 23.88
CA GLY A 171 -6.78 17.51 25.13
C GLY A 171 -6.08 18.88 25.11
N ASN A 172 -5.15 19.11 24.18
CA ASN A 172 -4.36 20.35 24.08
C ASN A 172 -4.96 21.44 23.16
N TYR A 173 -6.15 21.23 22.58
CA TYR A 173 -6.87 22.24 21.78
C TYR A 173 -8.07 22.85 22.53
N GLY A 174 -8.14 22.66 23.84
CA GLY A 174 -9.15 23.29 24.71
C GLY A 174 -8.54 24.36 25.61
N HIS A 175 -8.23 25.53 25.05
CA HIS A 175 -8.10 26.79 25.80
C HIS A 175 -8.59 27.96 24.95
#